data_AF-A0A9D4LBZ5-F1
#
_entry.id   AF-A0A9D4LBZ5-F1
#
_cell.length_a   1.000
_cell.length_b   1.000
_cell.length_c   1.000
_cell.angle_alpha   90.00
_cell.angle_beta   90.00
_cell.angle_gamma   90.00
#
_symmetry.space_group_name_H-M   'P 1'
#
loop_
_entity.id
_entity.type
_entity.pdbx_description
1 polymer ?
#
loop_
_entity_poly.entity_id
_entity_poly.type
_entity_poly.pdbx_seq_one_letter_code
_entity_poly.pdbx_strand_id
1 'polypeptide(L)' 'MLLEVRRNHVIKDALGTIRYSQDDLSSKLQIKFIGEAGVDLGGLRREFFSILVYQFSHSALTSGKAYHLD' A
#
# COMPACT_ATOMS: atom_id res chain seq x y z
N MET A 1 -11.50 9.06 3.25
CA MET A 1 -10.72 8.14 4.09
C MET A 1 -9.24 8.54 4.04
N LEU A 2 -8.62 8.79 5.20
CA LEU A 2 -7.17 8.98 5.29
C LEU A 2 -6.52 7.62 5.58
N LEU A 3 -5.56 7.24 4.76
CA LEU A 3 -4.77 6.03 4.93
C LEU A 3 -3.34 6.43 5.35
N GLU A 4 -3.01 6.18 6.61
CA GLU A 4 -1.67 6.37 7.15
C GLU A 4 -0.86 5.07 7.03
N VAL A 5 0.24 5.11 6.29
CA VAL A 5 1.04 3.91 5.99
C VAL A 5 2.52 4.14 6.23
N ARG A 6 3.23 3.08 6.58
CA ARG A 6 4.70 3.08 6.53
C ARG A 6 5.14 2.71 5.13
N ARG A 7 6.05 3.48 4.54
CA ARG A 7 6.59 3.26 3.19
C ARG A 7 7.07 1.82 2.94
N ASN A 8 7.70 1.22 3.93
CA ASN A 8 8.23 -0.16 3.84
C ASN A 8 7.21 -1.26 4.17
N HIS A 9 5.97 -0.90 4.54
CA HIS A 9 4.93 -1.85 4.96
C HIS A 9 3.57 -1.55 4.29
N VAL A 10 3.57 -0.98 3.09
CA VAL A 10 2.37 -0.50 2.38
C VAL A 10 1.28 -1.57 2.25
N ILE A 11 1.62 -2.80 1.83
CA ILE A 11 0.62 -3.89 1.71
C ILE A 11 -0.07 -4.18 3.05
N LYS A 12 0.73 -4.37 4.10
CA LYS A 12 0.23 -4.76 5.43
C LYS A 12 -0.67 -3.66 6.02
N ASP A 13 -0.23 -2.41 5.94
CA ASP A 13 -0.94 -1.27 6.52
C ASP A 13 -2.23 -0.95 5.73
N ALA A 14 -2.19 -1.08 4.40
CA ALA A 14 -3.37 -0.90 3.53
C ALA A 14 -4.44 -1.98 3.78
N LEU A 15 -4.06 -3.26 3.80
CA LEU A 15 -5.00 -4.36 4.06
C LEU A 15 -5.59 -4.29 5.47
N GLY A 16 -4.77 -3.95 6.47
CA GLY A 16 -5.23 -3.74 7.83
C GLY A 16 -6.33 -2.69 7.87
N THR A 17 -6.09 -1.52 7.28
CA THR A 17 -7.06 -0.41 7.31
C THR A 17 -8.33 -0.69 6.51
N ILE A 18 -8.20 -1.24 5.29
CA ILE A 18 -9.34 -1.54 4.42
C ILE A 18 -10.26 -2.58 5.07
N ARG A 19 -9.70 -3.62 5.71
CA ARG A 19 -10.48 -4.68 6.36
C ARG A 19 -11.44 -4.17 7.44
N TYR A 20 -11.09 -3.08 8.11
CA TYR A 20 -11.90 -2.50 9.19
C TYR A 20 -12.66 -1.24 8.77
N SER A 21 -12.50 -0.79 7.53
CA SER A 21 -13.18 0.41 7.03
C SER A 21 -14.55 0.06 6.45
N GLN A 22 -15.56 0.90 6.77
CA GLN A 22 -16.87 0.87 6.12
C GLN A 22 -16.99 1.94 5.02
N ASP A 23 -15.92 2.70 4.77
CA ASP A 23 -15.90 3.79 3.81
C ASP A 23 -15.75 3.29 2.36
N ASP A 24 -16.41 3.98 1.43
CA ASP A 24 -16.15 3.81 0.00
C ASP A 24 -14.76 4.37 -0.38
N LEU A 25 -13.91 3.49 -0.91
CA LEU A 25 -12.54 3.78 -1.32
C LEU A 25 -12.46 4.64 -2.60
N SER A 26 -13.56 4.77 -3.35
CA SER A 26 -13.55 5.16 -4.77
C SER A 26 -13.24 6.65 -5.05
N SER A 27 -13.50 7.58 -4.13
CA SER A 27 -13.42 9.02 -4.47
C SER A 27 -12.65 9.92 -3.50
N LYS A 28 -12.37 9.49 -2.26
CA LYS A 28 -11.77 10.34 -1.20
C LYS A 28 -10.56 9.71 -0.48
N LEU A 29 -9.81 8.83 -1.14
CA LEU A 29 -8.60 8.23 -0.57
C LEU A 29 -7.47 9.26 -0.47
N GLN A 30 -7.13 9.67 0.74
CA GLN A 30 -5.95 10.47 1.04
C GLN A 30 -4.86 9.56 1.57
N ILE A 31 -3.61 9.80 1.16
CA ILE A 31 -2.46 9.01 1.60
C ILE A 31 -1.56 9.90 2.44
N LYS A 32 -1.07 9.36 3.55
CA LYS A 32 0.01 9.95 4.34
C LYS A 32 1.04 8.88 4.69
N PHE A 33 2.29 9.11 4.30
CA PHE A 33 3.39 8.28 4.80
C PHE A 33 3.78 8.74 6.19
N ILE A 34 3.80 7.81 7.14
CA ILE A 34 4.11 8.10 8.55
C ILE A 34 5.55 8.60 8.66
N GLY A 35 5.73 9.77 9.29
CA GLY A 35 7.04 10.39 9.48
C GLY A 35 7.53 11.21 8.29
N GLU A 36 6.73 11.36 7.24
CA GLU A 36 7.11 12.13 6.04
C GLU A 36 6.29 13.42 5.94
N ALA A 37 6.94 14.49 5.45
CA ALA A 37 6.23 15.73 5.13
C ALA A 37 5.30 15.48 3.95
N GLY A 38 3.99 15.70 4.13
CA GLY A 38 3.01 15.55 3.06
C GLY A 38 3.11 16.72 2.08
N VAL A 39 3.83 16.55 0.97
CA VAL A 39 4.11 17.65 0.03
C VAL A 39 3.01 17.82 -1.04
N ASP A 40 2.37 16.74 -1.49
CA ASP A 40 1.24 16.80 -2.44
C ASP A 40 0.34 15.54 -2.38
N LEU A 41 -0.97 15.73 -2.20
CA LEU A 41 -1.95 14.64 -2.14
C LEU A 41 -2.01 13.81 -3.44
N GLY A 42 -1.86 14.46 -4.60
CA GLY A 42 -1.89 13.79 -5.91
C GLY A 42 -0.67 12.90 -6.11
N GLY A 43 0.53 13.45 -5.84
CA GLY A 43 1.80 12.72 -5.87
C GLY A 43 1.81 11.52 -4.93
N LEU A 44 1.39 11.71 -3.67
CA LEU A 44 1.39 10.63 -2.67
C LEU A 44 0.45 9.47 -3.03
N ARG A 45 -0.69 9.75 -3.68
CA ARG A 45 -1.60 8.70 -4.15
C ARG A 45 -0.96 7.87 -5.27
N ARG A 46 -0.34 8.52 -6.26
CA ARG A 46 0.36 7.81 -7.35
C ARG A 46 1.52 6.98 -6.82
N GLU A 47 2.27 7.53 -5.88
CA GLU A 47 3.40 6.86 -5.24
C GLU A 47 2.95 5.64 -4.43
N PHE A 48 1.87 5.76 -3.64
CA PHE A 48 1.27 4.65 -2.91
C PHE A 48 0.93 3.47 -3.84
N PHE A 49 0.22 3.72 -4.95
CA PHE A 49 -0.14 2.65 -5.89
C PHE A 49 1.09 2.05 -6.58
N SER A 50 2.10 2.87 -6.90
CA SER A 50 3.36 2.38 -7.46
C SER A 50 4.07 1.41 -6.50
N ILE A 51 4.20 1.79 -5.22
CA ILE A 51 4.82 0.92 -4.20
C ILE A 51 3.98 -0.33 -3.97
N LEU A 52 2.65 -0.21 -3.91
CA LEU A 52 1.74 -1.34 -3.71
C LEU A 52 1.90 -2.39 -4.82
N VAL A 53 1.88 -1.96 -6.10
CA VAL A 53 2.06 -2.86 -7.25
C VAL A 53 3.46 -3.48 -7.24
N TYR A 54 4.49 -2.70 -6.91
CA TYR A 54 5.86 -3.19 -6.79
C TYR A 54 5.97 -4.27 -5.70
N GLN A 55 5.52 -4.02 -4.48
CA GLN A 55 5.62 -5.00 -3.39
C GLN A 55 4.80 -6.26 -3.68
N PHE A 56 3.63 -6.11 -4.32
CA PHE A 56 2.78 -7.24 -4.66
C PHE A 56 3.43 -8.14 -5.71
N SER A 57 3.98 -7.55 -6.78
CA SER A 57 4.67 -8.32 -7.83
C SER A 57 5.91 -9.03 -7.28
N HIS A 58 6.70 -8.37 -6.42
CA HIS A 58 7.87 -8.98 -5.79
C HIS A 58 7.47 -10.15 -4.89
N SER A 59 6.45 -9.96 -4.04
CA SER A 59 5.94 -11.00 -3.14
C SER A 59 5.39 -12.21 -3.91
N ALA A 60 4.69 -11.97 -5.01
CA ALA A 60 4.16 -13.03 -5.87
C ALA A 60 5.28 -13.82 -6.55
N LEU A 61 6.31 -13.13 -7.06
CA LEU A 61 7.46 -13.76 -7.71
C LEU A 61 8.34 -14.56 -6.73
N THR A 62 8.50 -14.09 -5.49
CA THR A 62 9.23 -14.84 -4.45
C THR A 62 8.43 -16.01 -3.91
N SER A 63 7.11 -15.85 -3.78
CA SER A 63 6.22 -16.94 -3.33
C SER A 63 6.17 -18.08 -4.36
N GLY A 64 6.22 -17.76 -5.66
CA GLY A 64 6.27 -18.77 -6.73
C GLY A 64 7.56 -19.58 -6.79
N LYS A 65 8.69 -19.06 -6.26
CA LYS A 65 9.97 -19.80 -6.18
C LYS A 65 10.10 -20.70 -4.96
N ALA A 66 9.28 -20.49 -3.92
CA ALA A 66 9.35 -21.25 -2.67
C ALA A 66 8.72 -22.65 -2.74
N TYR A 67 8.00 -22.99 -3.82
CA TYR A 67 7.34 -24.29 -4.00
C TYR A 67 8.06 -25.26 -4.95
N HIS A 68 9.29 -24.94 -5.36
CA HIS A 68 10.15 -25.86 -6.13
C HIS A 68 11.56 -25.90 -5.53
N LEU A 69 11.68 -26.54 -4.38
CA LEU A 69 12.94 -27.13 -3.88
C LEU A 69 12.55 -28.45 -3.22
N ASP A 70 12.46 -29.50 -4.05
CA ASP A 70 12.64 -30.89 -3.64
C ASP A 70 14.14 -31.16 -3.45
#